data_AF-A0A9E3YF02-F1
#
_entry.id   AF-A0A9E3YF02-F1
#
_cell.length_a   1.000
_cell.length_b   1.000
_cell.length_c   1.000
_cell.angle_alpha   90.00
_cell.angle_beta   90.00
_cell.angle_gamma   90.00
#
_symmetry.space_group_name_H-M   'P 1'
#
loop_
_entity.id
_entity.type
_entity.pdbx_description
1 polymer ?
#
loop_
_entity_poly.entity_id
_entity_poly.type
_entity_poly.pdbx_seq_one_letter_code
_entity_poly.pdbx_strand_id
1 'polypeptide(L)'
;MTDSLPNLRHMRVFLETVRTGSVSGAADRCGLSQPAATQALARLESEVGTPLLARRTRQFAPTPCGALFVRRVEAALAHLHAGARAALRGARESTRRAAFDHLVTAAQIRALVAVSGSGSFTIAARHLGLAQPTVHRAARSLEEVAGVPFFLTTATGVELTPAAQAFTLGAKLAQAEIRQGFEEIGRELGDDRGTFTLGSLPLARTTIVPRATHALIAATQGVQVRVVDGRYPELLRSLREGDLDCLIGALRTPPPAEDVTQEPLFEDALVIVAHPSHPLAGRANLRIEDTLAYPWVAPPKTTPAGSYLFETLRIDQRPRTPVRVVASSLVFLRGLLAQGDYISIISRHQIATEIRDGHIAPLDIALTGGSRDIGLTYRSSWRPTATQARLLALLRAAIP
;
A
#
# COMPACT_ATOMS: atom_id res chain seq x y z
N MET A 1 7.15 -17.60 -0.99
CA MET A 1 8.34 -16.73 -0.95
C MET A 1 8.46 -16.16 0.45
N THR A 2 9.63 -16.27 1.06
CA THR A 2 9.89 -15.68 2.37
C THR A 2 9.84 -14.16 2.26
N ASP A 3 8.91 -13.50 2.96
CA ASP A 3 8.85 -12.04 3.17
C ASP A 3 10.06 -11.49 3.97
N SER A 4 11.16 -12.25 4.04
CA SER A 4 12.31 -11.90 4.84
C SER A 4 13.34 -11.16 4.01
N LEU A 5 13.70 -9.97 4.48
CA LEU A 5 14.88 -9.24 4.02
C LEU A 5 16.13 -10.14 4.09
N PRO A 6 16.92 -10.26 3.01
CA PRO A 6 18.23 -10.90 3.01
C PRO A 6 19.18 -10.23 4.01
N ASN A 7 20.30 -10.90 4.27
CA ASN A 7 21.33 -10.31 5.12
C ASN A 7 21.86 -9.00 4.51
N LEU A 8 21.71 -7.90 5.25
CA LEU A 8 22.14 -6.56 4.82
C LEU A 8 23.63 -6.49 4.43
N ARG A 9 24.48 -7.26 5.12
CA ARG A 9 25.90 -7.34 4.81
C ARG A 9 26.14 -8.01 3.46
N HIS A 10 25.42 -9.09 3.15
CA HIS A 10 25.54 -9.75 1.85
C HIS A 10 25.12 -8.82 0.71
N MET A 11 24.02 -8.09 0.90
CA MET A 11 23.55 -7.07 -0.04
C MET A 11 24.58 -5.96 -0.28
N ARG A 12 25.27 -5.49 0.77
CA ARG A 12 26.35 -4.51 0.62
C ARG A 12 27.55 -5.06 -0.14
N VAL A 13 28.00 -6.27 0.20
CA VAL A 13 29.10 -6.93 -0.53
C VAL A 13 28.75 -7.10 -2.00
N PHE A 14 27.50 -7.45 -2.32
CA PHE A 14 27.00 -7.52 -3.69
C PHE A 14 27.13 -6.18 -4.42
N LEU A 15 26.58 -5.10 -3.88
CA LEU A 15 26.69 -3.77 -4.49
C LEU A 15 28.14 -3.31 -4.63
N GLU A 16 28.98 -3.55 -3.63
CA GLU A 16 30.40 -3.17 -3.68
C GLU A 16 31.19 -4.00 -4.69
N THR A 17 30.81 -5.26 -4.92
CA THR A 17 31.41 -6.09 -5.97
C THR A 17 31.04 -5.58 -7.35
N VAL A 18 29.79 -5.15 -7.55
CA VAL A 18 29.35 -4.50 -8.80
C VAL A 18 30.10 -3.18 -9.03
N ARG A 19 30.29 -2.36 -7.99
CA ARG A 19 30.96 -1.05 -8.10
C ARG A 19 32.45 -1.16 -8.39
N THR A 20 33.13 -2.09 -7.73
CA THR A 20 34.59 -2.24 -7.83
C THR A 20 35.02 -3.20 -8.94
N GLY A 21 34.10 -4.05 -9.41
CA GLY A 21 34.42 -5.17 -10.30
C GLY A 21 35.27 -6.27 -9.64
N SER A 22 35.44 -6.24 -8.31
CA SER A 22 36.36 -7.12 -7.57
C SER A 22 35.77 -7.57 -6.24
N VAL A 23 35.78 -8.88 -5.97
CA VAL A 23 35.36 -9.42 -4.67
C VAL A 23 36.33 -8.99 -3.56
N SER A 24 37.63 -8.92 -3.83
CA SER A 24 38.62 -8.42 -2.86
C SER A 24 38.41 -6.94 -2.57
N GLY A 25 38.17 -6.12 -3.61
CA GLY A 25 37.86 -4.70 -3.44
C GLY A 25 36.57 -4.48 -2.64
N ALA A 26 35.55 -5.29 -2.87
CA ALA A 26 34.31 -5.27 -2.09
C ALA A 26 34.54 -5.68 -0.62
N ALA A 27 35.39 -6.68 -0.38
CA ALA A 27 35.75 -7.14 0.96
C ALA A 27 36.40 -6.00 1.75
N ASP A 28 37.38 -5.30 1.16
CA ASP A 28 38.06 -4.16 1.78
C ASP A 28 37.07 -3.04 2.14
N ARG A 29 36.19 -2.66 1.20
CA ARG A 29 35.18 -1.61 1.43
C ARG A 29 34.11 -1.99 2.46
N CYS A 30 33.86 -3.29 2.65
CA CYS A 30 32.93 -3.80 3.64
C CYS A 30 33.61 -4.18 4.98
N GLY A 31 34.92 -4.04 5.11
CA GLY A 31 35.67 -4.45 6.31
C GLY A 31 35.63 -5.96 6.55
N LEU A 32 35.71 -6.77 5.49
CA LEU A 32 35.66 -8.22 5.52
C LEU A 32 36.92 -8.85 4.93
N SER A 33 37.19 -10.10 5.29
CA SER A 33 38.14 -10.91 4.53
C SER A 33 37.54 -11.32 3.18
N GLN A 34 38.39 -11.49 2.17
CA GLN A 34 37.92 -11.95 0.85
C GLN A 34 37.12 -13.28 0.92
N PRO A 35 37.53 -14.32 1.67
CA PRO A 35 36.71 -15.54 1.80
C PRO A 35 35.32 -15.28 2.39
N ALA A 36 35.20 -14.35 3.36
CA ALA A 36 33.91 -13.97 3.93
C ALA A 36 33.03 -13.22 2.92
N ALA A 37 33.61 -12.36 2.08
CA ALA A 37 32.90 -11.69 0.99
C ALA A 37 32.40 -12.69 -0.06
N THR A 38 33.25 -13.64 -0.49
CA THR A 38 32.84 -14.72 -1.40
C THR A 38 31.68 -15.54 -0.83
N GLN A 39 31.75 -15.91 0.45
CA GLN A 39 30.68 -16.66 1.11
C GLN A 39 29.38 -15.84 1.22
N ALA A 40 29.49 -14.54 1.49
CA ALA A 40 28.34 -13.64 1.54
C ALA A 40 27.62 -13.55 0.19
N LEU A 41 28.37 -13.44 -0.92
CA LEU A 41 27.81 -13.46 -2.27
C LEU A 41 27.13 -14.80 -2.58
N ALA A 42 27.81 -15.92 -2.32
CA ALA A 42 27.26 -17.25 -2.57
C ALA A 42 25.96 -17.51 -1.79
N ARG A 43 25.88 -17.04 -0.54
CA ARG A 43 24.64 -17.13 0.25
C ARG A 43 23.51 -16.27 -0.32
N LEU A 44 23.83 -15.05 -0.78
CA LEU A 44 22.83 -14.19 -1.41
C LEU A 44 22.30 -14.80 -2.71
N GLU A 45 23.18 -15.30 -3.57
CA GLU A 45 22.79 -15.97 -4.82
C GLU A 45 21.98 -17.25 -4.54
N SER A 46 22.31 -18.00 -3.48
CA SER A 46 21.51 -19.15 -3.04
C SER A 46 20.13 -18.74 -2.52
N GLU A 47 20.02 -17.63 -1.79
CA GLU A 47 18.72 -17.11 -1.32
C GLU A 47 17.88 -16.61 -2.51
N VAL A 48 18.51 -15.99 -3.51
CA VAL A 48 17.86 -15.50 -4.74
C VAL A 48 17.55 -16.62 -5.73
N GLY A 49 18.27 -17.73 -5.68
CA GLY A 49 18.07 -18.91 -6.53
C GLY A 49 18.72 -18.80 -7.92
N THR A 50 19.55 -17.77 -8.17
CA THR A 50 20.26 -17.61 -9.44
C THR A 50 21.55 -16.79 -9.26
N PRO A 51 22.59 -17.00 -10.11
CA PRO A 51 23.77 -16.15 -10.10
C PRO A 51 23.44 -14.68 -10.40
N LEU A 52 23.90 -13.79 -9.53
CA LEU A 52 23.74 -12.33 -9.67
C LEU A 52 24.98 -11.69 -10.28
N LEU A 53 26.14 -12.34 -10.19
CA LEU A 53 27.40 -11.86 -10.73
C LEU A 53 27.98 -12.89 -11.71
N ALA A 54 28.56 -12.39 -12.80
CA ALA A 54 29.35 -13.18 -13.73
C ALA A 54 30.75 -12.59 -13.85
N ARG A 55 31.75 -13.47 -13.91
CA ARG A 55 33.13 -13.05 -14.19
C ARG A 55 33.27 -12.77 -15.68
N ARG A 56 33.47 -11.50 -16.05
CA ARG A 56 33.81 -11.07 -17.41
C ARG A 56 35.27 -10.69 -17.46
N THR A 57 36.05 -11.46 -18.23
CA THR A 57 37.52 -11.37 -18.30
C THR A 57 38.17 -11.41 -16.90
N ARG A 58 38.53 -10.26 -16.34
CA ARG A 58 39.17 -10.09 -15.03
C ARG A 58 38.29 -9.41 -13.97
N GLN A 59 37.08 -8.96 -14.32
CA GLN A 59 36.19 -8.23 -13.43
C GLN A 59 34.85 -8.93 -13.26
N PHE A 60 34.20 -8.73 -12.12
CA PHE A 60 32.82 -9.13 -11.90
C PHE A 60 31.87 -8.08 -12.46
N ALA A 61 30.83 -8.54 -13.14
CA ALA A 61 29.75 -7.71 -13.65
C ALA A 61 28.40 -8.36 -13.30
N PRO A 62 27.32 -7.58 -13.15
CA PRO A 62 26.00 -8.14 -12.89
C PRO A 62 25.52 -8.99 -14.06
N THR A 63 24.86 -10.12 -13.77
CA THR A 63 24.02 -10.84 -14.74
C THR A 63 22.76 -10.01 -15.06
N PRO A 64 21.91 -10.39 -16.05
CA PRO A 64 20.62 -9.72 -16.24
C PRO A 64 19.77 -9.67 -14.96
N CYS A 65 19.67 -10.80 -14.24
CA CYS A 65 19.03 -10.87 -12.92
C CYS A 65 19.76 -9.99 -11.88
N GLY A 66 21.09 -9.98 -11.90
CA GLY A 66 21.91 -9.11 -11.07
C GLY A 66 21.60 -7.63 -11.28
N ALA A 67 21.43 -7.18 -12.52
CA ALA A 67 21.15 -5.79 -12.86
C ALA A 67 19.78 -5.34 -12.36
N LEU A 68 18.76 -6.21 -12.43
CA LEU A 68 17.46 -5.98 -11.81
C LEU A 68 17.61 -5.85 -10.29
N PHE A 69 18.33 -6.77 -9.66
CA PHE A 69 18.48 -6.80 -8.21
C PHE A 69 19.28 -5.62 -7.66
N VAL A 70 20.32 -5.14 -8.36
CA VAL A 70 21.10 -3.94 -7.96
C VAL A 70 20.16 -2.77 -7.68
N ARG A 71 19.23 -2.49 -8.60
CA ARG A 71 18.31 -1.36 -8.47
C ARG A 71 17.42 -1.45 -7.23
N ARG A 72 16.98 -2.67 -6.90
CA ARG A 72 16.11 -2.97 -5.74
C ARG A 72 16.87 -2.94 -4.43
N VAL A 73 18.08 -3.50 -4.40
CA VAL A 73 18.96 -3.47 -3.22
C VAL A 73 19.39 -2.04 -2.90
N GLU A 74 19.73 -1.22 -3.90
CA GLU A 74 20.05 0.19 -3.69
C GLU A 74 18.87 0.98 -3.11
N ALA A 75 17.67 0.79 -3.65
CA ALA A 75 16.45 1.41 -3.13
C ALA A 75 16.15 0.94 -1.69
N ALA A 76 16.27 -0.35 -1.41
CA ALA A 76 16.04 -0.93 -0.09
C ALA A 76 17.00 -0.35 0.96
N LEU A 77 18.30 -0.29 0.67
CA LEU A 77 19.29 0.30 1.57
C LEU A 77 19.05 1.82 1.75
N ALA A 78 18.63 2.53 0.70
CA ALA A 78 18.28 3.95 0.80
C ALA A 78 17.07 4.19 1.74
N HIS A 79 16.05 3.31 1.70
CA HIS A 79 14.91 3.38 2.62
C HIS A 79 15.32 3.11 4.07
N LEU A 80 16.17 2.12 4.32
CA LEU A 80 16.72 1.85 5.66
C LEU A 80 17.53 3.04 6.17
N HIS A 81 18.38 3.63 5.32
CA HIS A 81 19.17 4.80 5.66
C HIS A 81 18.27 6.02 5.98
N ALA A 82 17.23 6.26 5.18
CA ALA A 82 16.27 7.33 5.43
C ALA A 82 15.49 7.12 6.74
N GLY A 83 15.02 5.90 7.00
CA GLY A 83 14.35 5.52 8.24
C GLY A 83 15.25 5.68 9.46
N ALA A 84 16.51 5.24 9.38
CA ALA A 84 17.52 5.40 10.42
C ALA A 84 17.78 6.89 10.75
N ARG A 85 17.95 7.72 9.71
CA ARG A 85 18.12 9.17 9.89
C ARG A 85 16.88 9.80 10.52
N ALA A 86 15.68 9.39 10.13
CA ALA A 86 14.43 9.89 10.68
C ALA A 86 14.23 9.50 12.15
N ALA A 87 14.54 8.25 12.51
CA ALA A 87 14.45 7.73 13.87
C ALA A 87 15.42 8.44 14.83
N LEU A 88 16.61 8.80 14.36
CA LEU A 88 17.69 9.36 15.18
C LEU A 88 17.89 10.89 14.98
N ARG A 89 16.87 11.61 14.49
CA ARG A 89 16.93 13.07 14.24
C ARG A 89 17.38 13.89 15.45
N GLY A 90 17.02 13.46 16.67
CA GLY A 90 17.40 14.12 17.92
C GLY A 90 18.72 13.64 18.55
N ALA A 91 19.34 12.57 18.03
CA ALA A 91 20.60 12.06 18.57
C ALA A 91 21.76 13.01 18.23
N ARG A 92 22.53 13.42 19.24
CA ARG A 92 23.57 14.46 19.16
C ARG A 92 24.81 14.10 18.32
N GLU A 93 24.98 12.84 17.88
CA GLU A 93 26.17 12.36 17.16
C GLU A 93 25.84 11.85 15.76
N SER A 94 26.42 12.47 14.73
CA SER A 94 26.35 12.01 13.32
C SER A 94 26.96 10.61 13.14
N THR A 95 28.03 10.30 13.87
CA THR A 95 28.72 9.00 13.87
C THR A 95 27.80 7.85 14.29
N ARG A 96 26.93 8.08 15.29
CA ARG A 96 25.99 7.07 15.78
C ARG A 96 24.91 6.73 14.75
N ARG A 97 24.49 7.71 13.96
CA ARG A 97 23.51 7.52 12.88
C ARG A 97 24.05 6.64 11.78
N ALA A 98 25.30 6.88 11.36
CA ALA A 98 25.98 6.04 10.38
C ALA A 98 26.22 4.61 10.92
N ALA A 99 26.62 4.49 12.19
CA ALA A 99 26.80 3.20 12.83
C ALA A 99 25.51 2.37 12.89
N PHE A 100 24.37 2.98 13.25
CA PHE A 100 23.09 2.27 13.34
C PHE A 100 22.68 1.62 12.01
N ASP A 101 22.75 2.38 10.91
CA ASP A 101 22.49 1.86 9.57
C ASP A 101 23.39 0.66 9.26
N HIS A 102 24.67 0.73 9.64
CA HIS A 102 25.61 -0.34 9.35
C HIS A 102 25.48 -1.60 10.23
N LEU A 103 25.05 -1.43 11.49
CA LEU A 103 25.03 -2.47 12.51
C LEU A 103 23.69 -3.19 12.64
N VAL A 104 22.59 -2.58 12.19
CA VAL A 104 21.29 -3.24 12.23
C VAL A 104 21.29 -4.51 11.39
N THR A 105 20.54 -5.52 11.83
CA THR A 105 20.47 -6.83 11.17
C THR A 105 19.08 -7.09 10.62
N ALA A 106 18.98 -7.97 9.61
CA ALA A 106 17.69 -8.39 9.06
C ALA A 106 16.78 -9.04 10.12
N ALA A 107 17.35 -9.74 11.12
CA ALA A 107 16.58 -10.34 12.20
C ALA A 107 15.94 -9.29 13.13
N GLN A 108 16.69 -8.23 13.48
CA GLN A 108 16.19 -7.09 14.25
C GLN A 108 15.09 -6.34 13.49
N ILE A 109 15.29 -6.10 12.19
CA ILE A 109 14.28 -5.47 11.32
C ILE A 109 13.00 -6.30 11.28
N ARG A 110 13.10 -7.62 11.09
CA ARG A 110 11.94 -8.51 11.10
C ARG A 110 11.19 -8.49 12.43
N ALA A 111 11.91 -8.48 13.54
CA ALA A 111 11.30 -8.39 14.87
C ALA A 111 10.54 -7.07 15.04
N LEU A 112 11.14 -5.94 14.64
CA LEU A 112 10.49 -4.63 14.69
C LEU A 112 9.20 -4.59 13.86
N VAL A 113 9.27 -5.01 12.59
CA VAL A 113 8.11 -5.00 11.70
C VAL A 113 7.00 -5.92 12.22
N ALA A 114 7.36 -7.11 12.71
CA ALA A 114 6.39 -8.06 13.26
C ALA A 114 5.69 -7.54 14.52
N VAL A 115 6.43 -6.91 15.44
CA VAL A 115 5.87 -6.31 16.66
C VAL A 115 5.03 -5.08 16.32
N SER A 116 5.47 -4.27 15.36
CA SER A 116 4.71 -3.11 14.86
C SER A 116 3.32 -3.50 14.34
N GLY A 117 3.23 -4.61 13.59
CA GLY A 117 1.97 -5.07 13.02
C GLY A 117 1.04 -5.75 14.04
N SER A 118 1.58 -6.30 15.14
CA SER A 118 0.80 -7.10 16.09
C SER A 118 0.50 -6.41 17.42
N GLY A 119 1.25 -5.37 17.80
CA GLY A 119 1.22 -4.77 19.14
C GLY A 119 1.60 -5.74 20.28
N SER A 120 2.18 -6.90 19.95
CA SER A 120 2.45 -7.98 20.90
C SER A 120 3.63 -8.84 20.48
N PHE A 121 4.60 -9.01 21.38
CA PHE A 121 5.74 -9.91 21.18
C PHE A 121 5.32 -11.36 20.97
N THR A 122 4.27 -11.82 21.66
CA THR A 122 3.77 -13.20 21.54
C THR A 122 3.16 -13.45 20.16
N ILE A 123 2.33 -12.54 19.67
CA ILE A 123 1.73 -12.65 18.33
C ILE A 123 2.81 -12.50 17.25
N ALA A 124 3.75 -11.56 17.43
CA ALA A 124 4.86 -11.36 16.51
C ALA A 124 5.74 -12.63 16.39
N ALA A 125 6.04 -13.28 17.51
CA ALA A 125 6.79 -14.52 17.53
C ALA A 125 6.07 -15.66 16.79
N ARG A 126 4.75 -15.78 16.99
CA ARG A 126 3.92 -16.74 16.25
C ARG A 126 3.94 -16.47 14.74
N HIS A 127 3.79 -15.21 14.31
CA HIS A 127 3.86 -14.83 12.90
C HIS A 127 5.24 -15.12 12.27
N LEU A 128 6.30 -14.96 13.05
CA LEU A 128 7.67 -15.24 12.58
C LEU A 128 8.06 -16.72 12.69
N GLY A 129 7.22 -17.59 13.29
CA GLY A 129 7.57 -18.98 13.56
C GLY A 129 8.74 -19.13 14.55
N LEU A 130 8.89 -18.19 15.48
CA LEU A 130 9.98 -18.15 16.45
C LEU A 130 9.46 -18.26 17.89
N ALA A 131 10.34 -18.64 18.82
CA ALA A 131 10.05 -18.51 20.24
C ALA A 131 10.02 -17.03 20.65
N GLN A 132 9.08 -16.65 21.52
CA GLN A 132 8.93 -15.26 22.00
C GLN A 132 10.23 -14.66 22.57
N PRO A 133 11.06 -15.38 23.36
CA PRO A 133 12.34 -14.84 23.84
C PRO A 133 13.31 -14.47 22.71
N THR A 134 13.22 -15.10 21.54
CA THR A 134 14.05 -14.77 20.37
C THR A 134 13.67 -13.43 19.78
N VAL A 135 12.36 -13.15 19.63
CA VAL A 135 11.88 -11.85 19.15
C VAL A 135 12.19 -10.74 20.14
N HIS A 136 11.98 -11.00 21.44
CA HIS A 136 12.31 -10.03 22.48
C HIS A 136 13.81 -9.68 22.53
N ARG A 137 14.70 -10.68 22.40
CA ARG A 137 16.16 -10.44 22.32
C ARG A 137 16.54 -9.61 21.09
N ALA A 138 15.95 -9.91 19.93
CA ALA A 138 16.20 -9.12 18.72
C ALA A 138 15.72 -7.67 18.88
N ALA A 139 14.54 -7.46 19.47
CA ALA A 139 14.00 -6.13 19.75
C ALA A 139 14.88 -5.32 20.73
N ARG A 140 15.29 -5.92 21.84
CA ARG A 140 16.20 -5.27 22.81
C ARG A 140 17.56 -4.93 22.19
N SER A 141 18.13 -5.87 21.43
CA SER A 141 19.39 -5.63 20.73
C SER A 141 19.27 -4.50 19.69
N LEU A 142 18.10 -4.33 19.06
CA LEU A 142 17.85 -3.21 18.18
C LEU A 142 17.87 -1.87 18.93
N GLU A 143 17.25 -1.80 20.11
CA GLU A 143 17.29 -0.60 20.98
C GLU A 143 18.71 -0.28 21.45
N GLU A 144 19.51 -1.30 21.77
CA GLU A 144 20.92 -1.15 22.14
C GLU A 144 21.74 -0.56 20.97
N VAL A 145 21.54 -1.07 19.75
CA VAL A 145 22.21 -0.55 18.55
C VAL A 145 21.71 0.86 18.20
N ALA A 146 20.43 1.16 18.43
CA ALA A 146 19.85 2.50 18.22
C ALA A 146 20.28 3.51 19.28
N GLY A 147 20.55 3.06 20.51
CA GLY A 147 20.81 3.89 21.67
C GLY A 147 19.59 4.67 22.18
N VAL A 148 18.39 4.31 21.73
CA VAL A 148 17.11 4.93 22.12
C VAL A 148 16.02 3.87 22.20
N PRO A 149 14.98 4.04 23.05
CA PRO A 149 13.89 3.08 23.14
C PRO A 149 13.05 3.09 21.86
N PHE A 150 12.70 1.90 21.40
CA PHE A 150 11.82 1.66 20.26
C PHE A 150 10.45 1.15 20.70
N PHE A 151 10.37 0.49 21.85
CA PHE A 151 9.16 -0.12 22.37
C PHE A 151 8.75 0.49 23.70
N LEU A 152 7.45 0.72 23.87
CA LEU A 152 6.83 1.16 25.11
C LEU A 152 5.87 0.08 25.58
N THR A 153 6.05 -0.40 26.81
CA THR A 153 5.09 -1.32 27.42
C THR A 153 3.86 -0.53 27.86
N THR A 154 2.68 -0.98 27.43
CA THR A 154 1.40 -0.40 27.81
C THR A 154 0.51 -1.45 28.49
N ALA A 155 -0.60 -1.02 29.10
CA ALA A 155 -1.56 -1.95 29.70
C ALA A 155 -2.18 -2.93 28.69
N THR A 156 -2.22 -2.54 27.41
CA THR A 156 -2.83 -3.31 26.31
C THR A 156 -1.80 -4.06 25.46
N GLY A 157 -0.49 -3.89 25.71
CA GLY A 157 0.55 -4.60 24.98
C GLY A 157 1.81 -3.75 24.80
N VAL A 158 2.21 -3.58 23.54
CA VAL A 158 3.44 -2.87 23.15
C VAL A 158 3.10 -1.81 22.10
N GLU A 159 3.54 -0.59 22.35
CA GLU A 159 3.48 0.51 21.38
C GLU A 159 4.87 0.88 20.88
N LEU A 160 4.94 1.47 19.69
CA LEU A 160 6.18 1.98 19.13
C LEU A 160 6.41 3.43 19.55
N THR A 161 7.65 3.76 19.91
CA THR A 161 8.06 5.17 20.02
C THR A 161 8.04 5.86 18.65
N PRO A 162 7.99 7.21 18.59
CA PRO A 162 8.10 7.93 17.31
C PRO A 162 9.36 7.57 16.51
N ALA A 163 10.47 7.29 17.20
CA ALA A 163 11.71 6.84 16.56
C ALA A 163 11.53 5.46 15.89
N ALA A 164 10.91 4.51 16.59
CA ALA A 164 10.60 3.21 16.02
C ALA A 164 9.60 3.26 14.88
N GLN A 165 8.57 4.12 14.95
CA GLN A 165 7.63 4.34 13.86
C GLN A 165 8.35 4.82 12.59
N ALA A 166 9.27 5.77 12.73
CA ALA A 166 10.06 6.29 11.62
C ALA A 166 10.99 5.23 11.00
N PHE A 167 11.67 4.41 11.82
CA PHE A 167 12.52 3.34 11.29
C PHE A 167 11.69 2.20 10.67
N THR A 168 10.54 1.86 11.26
CA THR A 168 9.63 0.82 10.76
C THR A 168 9.14 1.15 9.35
N LEU A 169 8.83 2.42 9.08
CA LEU A 169 8.47 2.87 7.73
C LEU A 169 9.58 2.53 6.71
N GLY A 170 10.83 2.93 6.99
CA GLY A 170 11.97 2.61 6.11
C GLY A 170 12.21 1.10 5.97
N ALA A 171 12.03 0.34 7.05
CA ALA A 171 12.17 -1.11 7.05
C ALA A 171 11.12 -1.82 6.17
N LYS A 172 9.84 -1.45 6.29
CA LYS A 172 8.77 -2.03 5.47
C LYS A 172 8.97 -1.70 3.98
N LEU A 173 9.36 -0.47 3.67
CA LEU A 173 9.67 -0.07 2.29
C LEU A 173 10.86 -0.85 1.72
N ALA A 174 11.89 -1.08 2.52
CA ALA A 174 13.03 -1.90 2.10
C ALA A 174 12.64 -3.37 1.85
N GLN A 175 11.78 -3.94 2.68
CA GLN A 175 11.22 -5.28 2.46
C GLN A 175 10.39 -5.34 1.17
N ALA A 176 9.58 -4.31 0.89
CA ALA A 176 8.80 -4.24 -0.33
C ALA A 176 9.68 -4.18 -1.59
N GLU A 177 10.76 -3.38 -1.59
CA GLU A 177 11.72 -3.32 -2.70
C GLU A 177 12.39 -4.68 -2.94
N ILE A 178 12.83 -5.36 -1.88
CA ILE A 178 13.47 -6.66 -2.04
C ILE A 178 12.48 -7.73 -2.53
N ARG A 179 11.25 -7.75 -2.00
CA ARG A 179 10.18 -8.65 -2.50
C ARG A 179 9.96 -8.44 -4.00
N GLN A 180 9.82 -7.20 -4.45
CA GLN A 180 9.66 -6.87 -5.87
C GLN A 180 10.90 -7.27 -6.70
N GLY A 181 12.10 -7.21 -6.13
CA GLY A 181 13.31 -7.73 -6.78
C GLY A 181 13.30 -9.24 -7.01
N PHE A 182 12.81 -10.01 -6.05
CA PHE A 182 12.60 -11.46 -6.25
C PHE A 182 11.55 -11.73 -7.35
N GLU A 183 10.47 -10.95 -7.40
CA GLU A 183 9.43 -11.07 -8.45
C GLU A 183 9.99 -10.74 -9.85
N GLU A 184 10.81 -9.69 -9.97
CA GLU A 184 11.46 -9.32 -11.25
C GLU A 184 12.43 -10.39 -11.74
N ILE A 185 13.21 -10.98 -10.82
CA ILE A 185 14.12 -12.10 -11.14
C ILE A 185 13.33 -13.34 -11.52
N GLY A 186 12.28 -13.69 -10.78
CA GLY A 186 11.40 -14.83 -11.12
C GLY A 186 10.86 -14.70 -12.53
N ARG A 187 10.34 -13.52 -12.88
CA ARG A 187 9.86 -13.22 -14.24
C ARG A 187 10.94 -13.36 -15.30
N GLU A 188 12.16 -12.85 -15.06
CA GLU A 188 13.30 -12.97 -15.98
C GLU A 188 13.68 -14.44 -16.23
N LEU A 189 13.50 -15.30 -15.22
CA LEU A 189 13.73 -16.75 -15.31
C LEU A 189 12.55 -17.54 -15.88
N GLY A 190 11.47 -16.86 -16.30
CA GLY A 190 10.26 -17.48 -16.85
C GLY A 190 9.21 -17.90 -15.82
N ASP A 191 9.42 -17.60 -14.55
CA ASP A 191 8.46 -17.85 -13.45
C ASP A 191 7.81 -16.53 -12.99
N ASP A 192 6.87 -16.00 -13.79
CA ASP A 192 6.15 -14.76 -13.50
C ASP A 192 5.14 -14.95 -12.35
N ARG A 193 5.65 -14.84 -11.13
CA ARG A 193 4.88 -14.89 -9.87
C ARG A 193 5.11 -13.61 -9.08
N GLY A 194 4.09 -13.21 -8.35
CA GLY A 194 4.17 -12.04 -7.47
C GLY A 194 2.81 -11.68 -6.92
N THR A 195 2.81 -10.79 -5.93
CA THR A 195 1.57 -10.29 -5.33
C THR A 195 1.47 -8.78 -5.56
N PHE A 196 0.43 -8.36 -6.28
CA PHE A 196 0.05 -6.96 -6.35
C PHE A 196 -1.01 -6.64 -5.32
N THR A 197 -0.72 -5.71 -4.42
CA THR A 197 -1.70 -5.27 -3.41
C THR A 197 -2.32 -3.93 -3.79
N LEU A 198 -3.59 -3.96 -4.17
CA LEU A 198 -4.37 -2.80 -4.59
C LEU A 198 -5.34 -2.36 -3.50
N GLY A 199 -5.16 -1.16 -2.97
CA GLY A 199 -6.21 -0.46 -2.23
C GLY A 199 -7.33 -0.04 -3.18
N SER A 200 -8.59 -0.28 -2.82
CA SER A 200 -9.72 0.08 -3.68
C SER A 200 -10.84 0.78 -2.90
N LEU A 201 -11.10 2.05 -3.23
CA LEU A 201 -12.26 2.78 -2.71
C LEU A 201 -13.56 2.30 -3.39
N PRO A 202 -14.74 2.47 -2.74
CA PRO A 202 -16.01 1.87 -3.16
C PRO A 202 -16.32 1.93 -4.66
N LEU A 203 -16.14 3.09 -5.29
CA LEU A 203 -16.35 3.33 -6.72
C LEU A 203 -15.68 2.28 -7.63
N ALA A 204 -14.40 1.98 -7.39
CA ALA A 204 -13.60 1.21 -8.34
C ALA A 204 -13.85 -0.31 -8.21
N ARG A 205 -14.54 -0.74 -7.13
CA ARG A 205 -14.70 -2.16 -6.76
C ARG A 205 -15.76 -2.91 -7.54
N THR A 206 -16.70 -2.23 -8.20
CA THR A 206 -17.81 -2.87 -8.90
C THR A 206 -17.51 -3.18 -10.36
N THR A 207 -16.68 -2.38 -11.03
CA THR A 207 -16.43 -2.52 -12.48
C THR A 207 -14.95 -2.44 -12.86
N ILE A 208 -14.25 -1.38 -12.47
CA ILE A 208 -12.87 -1.10 -12.92
C ILE A 208 -11.89 -2.18 -12.44
N VAL A 209 -11.83 -2.40 -11.12
CA VAL A 209 -10.91 -3.38 -10.54
C VAL A 209 -11.23 -4.81 -11.00
N PRO A 210 -12.49 -5.30 -10.95
CA PRO A 210 -12.82 -6.62 -11.47
C PRO A 210 -12.41 -6.84 -12.93
N ARG A 211 -12.65 -5.87 -13.83
CA ARG A 211 -12.27 -5.97 -15.25
C ARG A 211 -10.75 -6.04 -15.43
N ALA A 212 -10.00 -5.17 -14.78
CA ALA A 212 -8.54 -5.15 -14.87
C ALA A 212 -7.92 -6.42 -14.26
N THR A 213 -8.42 -6.87 -13.11
CA THR A 213 -7.97 -8.10 -12.45
C THR A 213 -8.27 -9.33 -13.30
N HIS A 214 -9.47 -9.42 -13.90
CA HIS A 214 -9.81 -10.51 -14.82
C HIS A 214 -8.84 -10.57 -16.00
N ALA A 215 -8.59 -9.43 -16.66
CA ALA A 215 -7.70 -9.37 -17.80
C ALA A 215 -6.24 -9.75 -17.45
N LEU A 216 -5.77 -9.43 -16.25
CA LEU A 216 -4.42 -9.80 -15.80
C LEU A 216 -4.32 -11.31 -15.52
N ILE A 217 -5.24 -11.84 -14.72
CA ILE A 217 -5.22 -13.25 -14.29
C ILE A 217 -5.48 -14.18 -15.47
N ALA A 218 -6.30 -13.78 -16.45
CA ALA A 218 -6.49 -14.55 -17.68
C ALA A 218 -5.20 -14.72 -18.51
N ALA A 219 -4.22 -13.82 -18.32
CA ALA A 219 -3.01 -13.77 -19.12
C ALA A 219 -1.71 -14.02 -18.32
N THR A 220 -1.83 -14.51 -17.07
CA THR A 220 -0.71 -14.85 -16.18
C THR A 220 -1.08 -16.06 -15.33
N GLN A 221 -0.13 -16.96 -15.03
CA GLN A 221 -0.41 -18.18 -14.27
C GLN A 221 -0.04 -18.10 -12.78
N GLY A 222 0.92 -17.25 -12.43
CA GLY A 222 1.50 -17.20 -11.08
C GLY A 222 1.22 -15.93 -10.29
N VAL A 223 0.50 -14.97 -10.86
CA VAL A 223 0.29 -13.64 -10.27
C VAL A 223 -0.94 -13.64 -9.38
N GLN A 224 -0.79 -13.11 -8.17
CA GLN A 224 -1.88 -12.87 -7.24
C GLN A 224 -2.21 -11.37 -7.20
N VAL A 225 -3.49 -11.04 -7.29
CA VAL A 225 -3.98 -9.68 -7.02
C VAL A 225 -4.71 -9.69 -5.68
N ARG A 226 -4.17 -8.98 -4.70
CA ARG A 226 -4.82 -8.76 -3.41
C ARG A 226 -5.52 -7.41 -3.43
N VAL A 227 -6.84 -7.43 -3.40
CA VAL A 227 -7.66 -6.22 -3.30
C VAL A 227 -7.96 -5.95 -1.83
N VAL A 228 -7.57 -4.79 -1.33
CA VAL A 228 -7.80 -4.35 0.05
C VAL A 228 -8.79 -3.20 0.03
N ASP A 229 -9.91 -3.37 0.73
CA ASP A 229 -10.85 -2.30 0.99
C ASP A 229 -10.72 -1.79 2.42
N GLY A 230 -11.14 -0.54 2.62
CA GLY A 230 -10.99 0.13 3.91
C GLY A 230 -11.29 1.61 3.80
N ARG A 231 -11.13 2.32 4.92
CA ARG A 231 -11.27 3.78 4.92
C ARG A 231 -10.04 4.41 4.30
N TYR A 232 -10.23 5.55 3.64
CA TYR A 232 -9.14 6.26 2.96
C TYR A 232 -7.88 6.48 3.84
N PRO A 233 -7.97 6.93 5.11
CA PRO A 233 -6.79 7.13 5.94
C PRO A 233 -6.00 5.83 6.22
N GLU A 234 -6.70 4.70 6.34
CA GLU A 234 -6.08 3.39 6.58
C GLU A 234 -5.34 2.92 5.33
N LEU A 235 -5.98 3.02 4.16
CA LEU A 235 -5.37 2.65 2.89
C LEU A 235 -4.19 3.58 2.56
N LEU A 236 -4.30 4.89 2.80
CA LEU A 236 -3.20 5.83 2.60
C LEU A 236 -2.01 5.48 3.51
N ARG A 237 -2.26 5.14 4.77
CA ARG A 237 -1.20 4.71 5.70
C ARG A 237 -0.52 3.42 5.20
N SER A 238 -1.30 2.39 4.85
CA SER A 238 -0.75 1.14 4.31
C SER A 238 -0.02 1.34 2.98
N LEU A 239 -0.47 2.27 2.14
CA LEU A 239 0.25 2.69 0.94
C LEU A 239 1.60 3.30 1.32
N ARG A 240 1.65 4.27 2.24
CA ARG A 240 2.90 4.91 2.63
C ARG A 240 3.87 3.93 3.30
N GLU A 241 3.35 2.98 4.06
CA GLU A 241 4.13 1.91 4.71
C GLU A 241 4.64 0.83 3.73
N GLY A 242 4.17 0.78 2.48
CA GLY A 242 4.57 -0.24 1.50
C GLY A 242 3.79 -1.57 1.60
N ASP A 243 2.73 -1.60 2.41
CA ASP A 243 1.81 -2.75 2.54
C ASP A 243 0.80 -2.79 1.38
N LEU A 244 0.49 -1.64 0.77
CA LEU A 244 -0.22 -1.52 -0.51
C LEU A 244 0.74 -1.00 -1.58
N ASP A 245 0.61 -1.46 -2.82
CA ASP A 245 1.41 -0.94 -3.94
C ASP A 245 0.79 0.32 -4.54
N CYS A 246 -0.54 0.31 -4.72
CA CYS A 246 -1.31 1.40 -5.30
C CYS A 246 -2.71 1.47 -4.67
N LEU A 247 -3.34 2.64 -4.73
CA LEU A 247 -4.73 2.90 -4.33
C LEU A 247 -5.49 3.46 -5.55
N ILE A 248 -6.69 2.94 -5.83
CA ILE A 248 -7.61 3.53 -6.82
C ILE A 248 -8.85 4.12 -6.14
N GLY A 249 -9.19 5.37 -6.49
CA GLY A 249 -10.38 6.04 -5.99
C GLY A 249 -10.35 7.56 -6.10
N ALA A 250 -11.29 8.22 -5.42
CA ALA A 250 -11.38 9.68 -5.42
C ALA A 250 -10.09 10.32 -4.93
N LEU A 251 -9.53 11.23 -5.73
CA LEU A 251 -8.33 11.99 -5.42
C LEU A 251 -8.61 13.05 -4.33
N ARG A 252 -7.54 13.71 -3.86
CA ARG A 252 -7.60 14.70 -2.79
C ARG A 252 -6.89 15.96 -3.26
N THR A 253 -7.48 17.10 -2.92
CA THR A 253 -6.91 18.41 -3.20
C THR A 253 -6.97 19.21 -1.89
N PRO A 254 -5.81 19.63 -1.33
CA PRO A 254 -4.44 19.36 -1.80
C PRO A 254 -4.04 17.86 -1.68
N PRO A 255 -2.91 17.45 -2.30
CA PRO A 255 -2.37 16.11 -2.13
C PRO A 255 -2.21 15.73 -0.65
N PRO A 256 -2.48 14.47 -0.27
CA PRO A 256 -2.58 14.07 1.13
C PRO A 256 -1.23 13.99 1.85
N ALA A 257 -0.13 13.88 1.10
CA ALA A 257 1.24 13.83 1.61
C ALA A 257 2.25 14.11 0.48
N GLU A 258 3.43 14.63 0.83
CA GLU A 258 4.50 14.96 -0.14
C GLU A 258 5.14 13.73 -0.80
N ASP A 259 5.11 12.58 -0.12
CA ASP A 259 5.67 11.30 -0.58
C ASP A 259 4.70 10.48 -1.44
N VAL A 260 3.58 11.08 -1.84
CA VAL A 260 2.50 10.45 -2.61
C VAL A 260 2.27 11.19 -3.92
N THR A 261 2.16 10.41 -5.00
CA THR A 261 1.77 10.89 -6.33
C THR A 261 0.32 10.49 -6.60
N GLN A 262 -0.44 11.40 -7.23
CA GLN A 262 -1.82 11.17 -7.66
C GLN A 262 -1.90 11.36 -9.18
N GLU A 263 -2.47 10.38 -9.87
CA GLU A 263 -2.68 10.39 -11.31
C GLU A 263 -4.18 10.41 -11.60
N PRO A 264 -4.75 11.51 -12.11
CA PRO A 264 -6.15 11.57 -12.50
C PRO A 264 -6.40 10.66 -13.70
N LEU A 265 -7.51 9.94 -13.66
CA LEU A 265 -7.92 8.96 -14.66
C LEU A 265 -9.22 9.38 -15.36
N PHE A 266 -10.24 9.77 -14.60
CA PHE A 266 -11.53 10.24 -15.12
C PHE A 266 -12.29 11.03 -14.05
N GLU A 267 -13.33 11.74 -14.48
CA GLU A 267 -14.26 12.41 -13.58
C GLU A 267 -15.48 11.53 -13.25
N ASP A 268 -15.87 11.49 -11.99
CA ASP A 268 -17.07 10.83 -11.50
C ASP A 268 -18.04 11.83 -10.87
N ALA A 269 -19.34 11.64 -11.10
CA ALA A 269 -20.39 12.49 -10.57
C ALA A 269 -21.23 11.77 -9.51
N LEU A 270 -21.57 12.49 -8.45
CA LEU A 270 -22.60 12.07 -7.50
C LEU A 270 -24.00 12.15 -8.14
N VAL A 271 -24.88 11.24 -7.75
CA VAL A 271 -26.29 11.21 -8.10
C VAL A 271 -27.14 10.90 -6.88
N ILE A 272 -28.34 11.48 -6.81
CA ILE A 272 -29.36 11.07 -5.85
C ILE A 272 -30.07 9.83 -6.41
N VAL A 273 -30.31 8.85 -5.55
CA VAL A 273 -30.79 7.52 -5.95
C VAL A 273 -31.88 7.02 -5.01
N ALA A 274 -32.74 6.16 -5.54
CA ALA A 274 -33.75 5.44 -4.80
C ALA A 274 -33.97 4.05 -5.42
N HIS A 275 -34.89 3.26 -4.87
CA HIS A 275 -35.35 2.04 -5.53
C HIS A 275 -36.18 2.38 -6.79
N PRO A 276 -36.20 1.55 -7.86
CA PRO A 276 -37.01 1.83 -9.06
C PRO A 276 -38.52 1.94 -8.82
N SER A 277 -39.05 1.38 -7.73
CA SER A 277 -40.46 1.54 -7.34
C SER A 277 -40.75 2.80 -6.50
N HIS A 278 -39.74 3.61 -6.21
CA HIS A 278 -39.89 4.80 -5.38
C HIS A 278 -40.82 5.82 -6.07
N PRO A 279 -41.68 6.56 -5.33
CA PRO A 279 -42.62 7.54 -5.92
C PRO A 279 -41.98 8.66 -6.77
N LEU A 280 -40.70 8.93 -6.53
CA LEU A 280 -39.91 9.90 -7.31
C LEU A 280 -39.18 9.29 -8.51
N ALA A 281 -39.09 7.97 -8.62
CA ALA A 281 -38.43 7.32 -9.75
C ALA A 281 -39.18 7.61 -11.06
N GLY A 282 -38.45 7.92 -12.13
CA GLY A 282 -39.02 8.25 -13.45
C GLY A 282 -39.62 9.65 -13.58
N ARG A 283 -39.68 10.46 -12.51
CA ARG A 283 -40.07 11.87 -12.58
C ARG A 283 -38.88 12.72 -13.06
N ALA A 284 -39.18 13.74 -13.86
CA ALA A 284 -38.18 14.65 -14.42
C ALA A 284 -38.12 15.99 -13.65
N ASN A 285 -36.99 16.68 -13.74
CA ASN A 285 -36.74 18.01 -13.18
C ASN A 285 -37.03 18.11 -11.68
N LEU A 286 -36.64 17.08 -10.93
CA LEU A 286 -36.83 17.05 -9.49
C LEU A 286 -35.87 18.03 -8.79
N ARG A 287 -36.33 18.55 -7.66
CA ARG A 287 -35.54 19.37 -6.75
C ARG A 287 -35.13 18.56 -5.53
N ILE A 288 -34.04 18.97 -4.88
CA ILE A 288 -33.66 18.38 -3.58
C ILE A 288 -34.80 18.53 -2.57
N GLU A 289 -35.56 19.61 -2.61
CA GLU A 289 -36.71 19.80 -1.72
C GLU A 289 -37.76 18.68 -1.81
N ASP A 290 -37.95 18.08 -2.99
CA ASP A 290 -38.91 16.97 -3.19
C ASP A 290 -38.49 15.70 -2.44
N THR A 291 -37.19 15.57 -2.14
CA THR A 291 -36.63 14.40 -1.44
C THR A 291 -36.78 14.48 0.08
N LEU A 292 -37.12 15.65 0.64
CA LEU A 292 -37.13 15.88 2.09
C LEU A 292 -38.29 15.18 2.80
N ALA A 293 -39.32 14.76 2.05
CA ALA A 293 -40.45 14.00 2.58
C ALA A 293 -40.09 12.53 2.90
N TYR A 294 -38.92 12.06 2.47
CA TYR A 294 -38.53 10.65 2.52
C TYR A 294 -37.30 10.43 3.41
N PRO A 295 -37.17 9.26 4.07
CA PRO A 295 -35.98 8.95 4.86
C PRO A 295 -34.71 8.81 4.01
N TRP A 296 -33.68 9.56 4.38
CA TRP A 296 -32.36 9.52 3.75
C TRP A 296 -31.43 8.51 4.42
N VAL A 297 -30.69 7.79 3.58
CA VAL A 297 -29.54 6.96 3.91
C VAL A 297 -28.28 7.73 3.47
N ALA A 298 -27.61 8.36 4.42
CA ALA A 298 -26.45 9.22 4.14
C ALA A 298 -25.13 8.43 4.17
N PRO A 299 -24.17 8.71 3.27
CA PRO A 299 -22.80 8.29 3.47
C PRO A 299 -22.16 9.02 4.67
N PRO A 300 -21.16 8.44 5.36
CA PRO A 300 -20.52 9.10 6.50
C PRO A 300 -19.92 10.46 6.13
N LYS A 301 -20.02 11.46 7.01
CA LYS A 301 -19.49 12.84 6.82
C LYS A 301 -18.01 12.87 6.39
N THR A 302 -17.21 11.93 6.88
CA THR A 302 -15.77 11.81 6.56
C THR A 302 -15.49 11.29 5.16
N THR A 303 -16.51 10.80 4.45
CA THR A 303 -16.37 10.38 3.06
C THR A 303 -16.59 11.56 2.12
N PRO A 304 -15.98 11.53 0.94
CA PRO A 304 -16.17 12.60 -0.02
C PRO A 304 -17.64 12.80 -0.46
N ALA A 305 -18.49 11.77 -0.52
CA ALA A 305 -19.92 11.91 -0.79
C ALA A 305 -20.71 12.47 0.42
N GLY A 306 -20.31 12.10 1.64
CA GLY A 306 -20.89 12.63 2.86
C GLY A 306 -20.58 14.11 3.05
N SER A 307 -19.32 14.53 2.89
CA SER A 307 -18.94 15.95 2.94
C SER A 307 -19.78 16.78 1.97
N TYR A 308 -19.97 16.34 0.72
CA TYR A 308 -20.87 17.03 -0.22
C TYR A 308 -22.32 17.12 0.31
N LEU A 309 -22.87 16.02 0.80
CA LEU A 309 -24.25 15.98 1.32
C LEU A 309 -24.46 16.91 2.53
N PHE A 310 -23.51 16.96 3.46
CA PHE A 310 -23.66 17.68 4.72
C PHE A 310 -23.13 19.11 4.66
N GLU A 311 -22.10 19.40 3.87
CA GLU A 311 -21.45 20.71 3.81
C GLU A 311 -21.99 21.55 2.63
N THR A 312 -22.19 20.92 1.46
CA THR A 312 -22.71 21.59 0.26
C THR A 312 -24.23 21.62 0.25
N LEU A 313 -24.88 20.45 0.36
CA LEU A 313 -26.35 20.38 0.33
C LEU A 313 -27.00 20.73 1.68
N ARG A 314 -26.22 20.68 2.77
CA ARG A 314 -26.66 20.96 4.15
C ARG A 314 -27.94 20.22 4.50
N ILE A 315 -28.03 18.94 4.10
CA ILE A 315 -29.26 18.16 4.23
C ILE A 315 -29.72 18.05 5.70
N ASP A 316 -28.77 18.06 6.64
CA ASP A 316 -29.02 17.99 8.08
C ASP A 316 -29.56 19.30 8.67
N GLN A 317 -29.41 20.41 7.95
CA GLN A 317 -29.93 21.73 8.33
C GLN A 317 -31.29 22.02 7.68
N ARG A 318 -31.80 21.14 6.82
CA ARG A 318 -33.13 21.28 6.22
C ARG A 318 -34.22 21.00 7.29
N PRO A 319 -35.40 21.62 7.17
CA PRO A 319 -36.50 21.40 8.12
C PRO A 319 -36.80 19.91 8.26
N ARG A 320 -36.89 19.41 9.51
CA ARG A 320 -37.11 17.99 9.82
C ARG A 320 -36.12 17.06 9.10
N THR A 321 -34.82 17.24 9.36
CA THR A 321 -33.72 16.50 8.71
C THR A 321 -34.13 15.08 8.30
N PRO A 322 -34.09 14.77 7.01
CA PRO A 322 -34.56 13.47 6.53
C PRO A 322 -33.55 12.37 6.80
N VAL A 323 -32.31 12.67 7.24
CA VAL A 323 -31.27 11.65 7.45
C VAL A 323 -31.64 10.75 8.61
N ARG A 324 -32.00 9.51 8.30
CA ARG A 324 -32.38 8.49 9.30
C ARG A 324 -31.33 7.40 9.49
N VAL A 325 -30.45 7.21 8.50
CA VAL A 325 -29.43 6.17 8.52
C VAL A 325 -28.12 6.74 7.98
N VAL A 326 -26.98 6.32 8.55
CA VAL A 326 -25.64 6.64 8.04
C VAL A 326 -24.90 5.34 7.73
N ALA A 327 -24.56 5.10 6.46
CA ALA A 327 -23.90 3.88 6.02
C ALA A 327 -23.04 4.10 4.75
N SER A 328 -21.93 3.36 4.63
CA SER A 328 -21.05 3.38 3.46
C SER A 328 -21.09 2.07 2.63
N SER A 329 -21.87 1.08 3.07
CA SER A 329 -21.96 -0.22 2.41
C SER A 329 -23.01 -0.19 1.29
N LEU A 330 -22.56 -0.44 0.06
CA LEU A 330 -23.44 -0.53 -1.11
C LEU A 330 -24.43 -1.70 -0.98
N VAL A 331 -24.00 -2.83 -0.43
CA VAL A 331 -24.88 -4.00 -0.23
C VAL A 331 -25.99 -3.68 0.77
N PHE A 332 -25.65 -3.00 1.87
CA PHE A 332 -26.64 -2.53 2.85
C PHE A 332 -27.60 -1.51 2.21
N LEU A 333 -27.06 -0.52 1.49
CA LEU A 333 -27.86 0.49 0.81
C LEU A 333 -28.87 -0.18 -0.15
N ARG A 334 -28.41 -1.08 -1.02
CA ARG A 334 -29.28 -1.82 -1.95
C ARG A 334 -30.39 -2.57 -1.21
N GLY A 335 -30.05 -3.28 -0.14
CA GLY A 335 -31.02 -4.01 0.68
C GLY A 335 -32.06 -3.09 1.30
N LEU A 336 -31.63 -1.95 1.86
CA LEU A 336 -32.52 -0.99 2.51
C LEU A 336 -33.42 -0.25 1.52
N LEU A 337 -32.88 0.19 0.37
CA LEU A 337 -33.68 0.82 -0.69
C LEU A 337 -34.82 -0.12 -1.16
N ALA A 338 -34.58 -1.43 -1.22
CA ALA A 338 -35.61 -2.39 -1.61
C ALA A 338 -36.75 -2.57 -0.57
N GLN A 339 -36.60 -2.06 0.67
CA GLN A 339 -37.62 -2.22 1.72
C GLN A 339 -38.61 -1.06 1.80
N GLY A 340 -38.37 0.06 1.12
CA GLY A 340 -39.27 1.20 1.20
C GLY A 340 -38.75 2.46 0.51
N ASP A 341 -39.41 3.57 0.78
CA ASP A 341 -39.18 4.83 0.09
C ASP A 341 -37.97 5.58 0.65
N TYR A 342 -36.79 4.98 0.52
CA TYR A 342 -35.53 5.57 0.96
C TYR A 342 -34.82 6.28 -0.18
N ILE A 343 -34.08 7.33 0.18
CA ILE A 343 -33.26 8.13 -0.73
C ILE A 343 -31.80 8.09 -0.28
N SER A 344 -30.86 8.09 -1.21
CA SER A 344 -29.44 8.21 -0.91
C SER A 344 -28.71 9.05 -1.96
N ILE A 345 -27.43 9.32 -1.71
CA ILE A 345 -26.51 9.96 -2.64
C ILE A 345 -25.26 9.09 -2.77
N ILE A 346 -24.85 8.82 -4.00
CA ILE A 346 -23.76 7.91 -4.31
C ILE A 346 -23.13 8.27 -5.65
N SER A 347 -21.91 7.77 -5.89
CA SER A 347 -21.27 7.86 -7.20
C SER A 347 -22.10 7.13 -8.27
N ARG A 348 -22.31 7.78 -9.43
CA ARG A 348 -23.01 7.18 -10.57
C ARG A 348 -22.30 5.92 -11.08
N HIS A 349 -20.97 5.97 -11.20
CA HIS A 349 -20.20 4.82 -11.69
C HIS A 349 -20.19 3.66 -10.69
N GLN A 350 -20.21 3.95 -9.39
CA GLN A 350 -20.25 2.91 -8.36
C GLN A 350 -21.49 2.01 -8.50
N ILE A 351 -22.62 2.58 -8.93
CA ILE A 351 -23.91 1.87 -9.06
C ILE A 351 -24.25 1.45 -10.49
N ALA A 352 -23.28 1.45 -11.41
CA ALA A 352 -23.55 1.14 -12.82
C ALA A 352 -24.16 -0.26 -13.02
N THR A 353 -23.76 -1.24 -12.20
CA THR A 353 -24.33 -2.59 -12.22
C THR A 353 -25.74 -2.60 -11.63
N GLU A 354 -25.96 -1.90 -10.53
CA GLU A 354 -27.25 -1.80 -9.85
C GLU A 354 -28.31 -1.09 -10.70
N ILE A 355 -27.90 -0.11 -11.51
CA ILE A 355 -28.77 0.51 -12.51
C ILE A 355 -29.13 -0.51 -13.60
N ARG A 356 -28.12 -1.20 -14.16
CA ARG A 356 -28.32 -2.19 -15.23
C ARG A 356 -29.26 -3.31 -14.80
N ASP A 357 -29.11 -3.77 -13.56
CA ASP A 357 -29.86 -4.91 -13.01
C ASP A 357 -31.20 -4.49 -12.38
N GLY A 358 -31.56 -3.20 -12.44
CA GLY A 358 -32.84 -2.70 -11.94
C GLY A 358 -32.97 -2.75 -10.41
N HIS A 359 -31.87 -2.62 -9.68
CA HIS A 359 -31.86 -2.56 -8.21
C HIS A 359 -31.89 -1.14 -7.65
N ILE A 360 -31.33 -0.17 -8.39
CA ILE A 360 -31.24 1.23 -7.98
C ILE A 360 -31.55 2.12 -9.19
N ALA A 361 -32.38 3.14 -9.00
CA ALA A 361 -32.71 4.15 -10.01
C ALA A 361 -32.12 5.52 -9.60
N PRO A 362 -31.38 6.20 -10.49
CA PRO A 362 -31.02 7.60 -10.30
C PRO A 362 -32.27 8.48 -10.43
N LEU A 363 -32.41 9.46 -9.55
CA LEU A 363 -33.43 10.49 -9.63
C LEU A 363 -32.93 11.65 -10.50
N ASP A 364 -33.80 12.25 -11.30
CA ASP A 364 -33.47 13.37 -12.19
C ASP A 364 -33.33 14.69 -11.40
N ILE A 365 -32.25 14.77 -10.61
CA ILE A 365 -31.88 15.92 -9.79
C ILE A 365 -30.49 16.39 -10.20
N ALA A 366 -30.38 17.61 -10.70
CA ALA A 366 -29.09 18.22 -11.04
C ALA A 366 -28.30 18.59 -9.77
N LEU A 367 -27.06 18.10 -9.67
CA LEU A 367 -26.14 18.41 -8.57
C LEU A 367 -24.99 19.30 -9.07
N THR A 368 -24.87 20.51 -8.53
CA THR A 368 -23.76 21.42 -8.83
C THR A 368 -22.52 21.06 -8.01
N GLY A 369 -21.35 20.96 -8.65
CA GLY A 369 -20.08 20.68 -7.96
C GLY A 369 -19.97 19.26 -7.40
N GLY A 370 -20.78 18.32 -7.88
CA GLY A 370 -20.74 16.91 -7.47
C GLY A 370 -19.73 16.06 -8.25
N SER A 371 -18.97 16.65 -9.19
CA SER A 371 -17.92 15.96 -9.95
C SER A 371 -16.62 15.85 -9.14
N ARG A 372 -15.88 14.76 -9.34
CA ARG A 372 -14.55 14.56 -8.75
C ARG A 372 -13.62 13.74 -9.61
N ASP A 373 -12.35 14.11 -9.52
CA ASP A 373 -11.27 13.33 -10.08
C ASP A 373 -11.12 12.00 -9.35
N ILE A 374 -11.21 10.94 -10.14
CA ILE A 374 -10.89 9.58 -9.75
C ILE A 374 -9.56 9.23 -10.37
N GLY A 375 -8.71 8.57 -9.60
CA GLY A 375 -7.40 8.24 -10.11
C GLY A 375 -6.66 7.19 -9.31
N LEU A 376 -5.40 7.02 -9.70
CA LEU A 376 -4.43 6.21 -8.98
C LEU A 376 -3.69 7.08 -7.97
N THR A 377 -3.35 6.50 -6.84
CA THR A 377 -2.54 7.10 -5.79
C THR A 377 -1.47 6.09 -5.40
N TYR A 378 -0.21 6.49 -5.47
CA TYR A 378 0.93 5.61 -5.17
C TYR A 378 2.09 6.40 -4.56
N ARG A 379 3.03 5.71 -3.91
CA ARG A 379 4.23 6.36 -3.35
C ARG A 379 5.07 6.95 -4.48
N SER A 380 5.56 8.17 -4.34
CA SER A 380 6.42 8.82 -5.34
C SER A 380 7.73 8.05 -5.60
N SER A 381 8.19 7.26 -4.63
CA SER A 381 9.38 6.41 -4.76
C SER A 381 9.11 5.04 -5.38
N TRP A 382 7.84 4.62 -5.51
CA TRP A 382 7.51 3.26 -5.95
C TRP A 382 7.84 3.07 -7.43
N ARG A 383 8.51 1.95 -7.72
CA ARG A 383 8.85 1.52 -9.07
C ARG A 383 8.11 0.23 -9.35
N PRO A 384 7.04 0.25 -10.16
CA PRO A 384 6.28 -0.95 -10.45
C PRO A 384 7.18 -1.97 -11.16
N THR A 385 7.06 -3.25 -10.80
CA THR A 385 7.60 -4.34 -11.64
C THR A 385 6.87 -4.37 -12.99
N ALA A 386 7.39 -5.09 -13.98
CA ALA A 386 6.72 -5.23 -15.28
C ALA A 386 5.28 -5.74 -15.15
N THR A 387 5.04 -6.70 -14.24
CA THR A 387 3.71 -7.28 -13.99
C THR A 387 2.79 -6.25 -13.31
N GLN A 388 3.30 -5.47 -12.36
CA GLN A 388 2.54 -4.39 -11.72
C GLN A 388 2.19 -3.30 -12.73
N ALA A 389 3.14 -2.89 -13.59
CA ALA A 389 2.92 -1.90 -14.64
C ALA A 389 1.85 -2.35 -15.65
N ARG A 390 1.81 -3.66 -15.97
CA ARG A 390 0.75 -4.25 -16.79
C ARG A 390 -0.62 -4.09 -16.14
N LEU A 391 -0.76 -4.35 -14.84
CA LEU A 391 -2.03 -4.14 -14.14
C LEU A 391 -2.43 -2.66 -14.11
N LEU A 392 -1.48 -1.73 -13.93
CA LEU A 392 -1.78 -0.29 -14.03
C LEU A 392 -2.32 0.07 -15.43
N ALA A 393 -1.74 -0.47 -16.50
CA ALA A 393 -2.26 -0.28 -17.85
C ALA A 393 -3.68 -0.87 -18.03
N LEU A 394 -3.95 -2.05 -17.46
CA LEU A 394 -5.28 -2.65 -17.48
C LEU A 394 -6.31 -1.85 -16.67
N LEU A 395 -5.92 -1.26 -15.55
CA LEU A 395 -6.78 -0.34 -14.78
C LEU A 395 -7.14 0.88 -15.61
N ARG A 396 -6.17 1.46 -16.35
CA ARG A 396 -6.43 2.58 -17.27
C ARG A 396 -7.36 2.18 -18.42
N ALA A 397 -7.18 0.99 -19.00
CA ALA A 397 -8.05 0.49 -20.06
C ALA A 397 -9.47 0.10 -19.58
N ALA A 398 -9.66 -0.07 -18.26
CA ALA A 398 -10.94 -0.42 -17.66
C ALA A 398 -11.78 0.79 -17.23
N ILE A 399 -11.26 2.01 -17.41
CA ILE A 399 -11.98 3.26 -17.18
C ILE A 399 -13.22 3.31 -18.11
N PRO A 400 -14.37 3.82 -17.62
CA PRO A 400 -15.60 3.98 -18.40
C PRO A 400 -15.49 4.92 -19.60
#